data_AF-A0A1X7DZD5-F1
#
_entry.id   AF-A0A1X7DZD5-F1
#
_cell.length_a   1.000
_cell.length_b   1.000
_cell.length_c   1.000
_cell.angle_alpha   90.00
_cell.angle_beta   90.00
_cell.angle_gamma   90.00
#
_symmetry.space_group_name_H-M   'P 1'
#
loop_
_entity.id
_entity.type
_entity.pdbx_description
1 polymer ?
#
loop_
_entity_poly.entity_id
_entity_poly.type
_entity_poly.pdbx_seq_one_letter_code
_entity_poly.pdbx_strand_id
1 'polypeptide(L)'
;MIKISDLKTDQRLESLTLMPDYYLQEVFTRDISNETTAKILAAFSDQSREIILSNLNKIRREKVSSLLHAYAAEKLPLSLTDVEQACEALLDRVEDLVNSGFIRQGQAGDIEASFFDMSAEMINFSDSLPIFNFNQNDLHDLISWWNLAAKNNKSLFGKKPEVQNLILERLDDVFSSSIFRLSIDDNSDAQVLEESKKLRSQILADYKKRTDLIETFLLSLSSNQKSNELSSKFALFFSDSETIKERLIKHAPLLLYPSVTEHLPPEDIAMSLFKLKLLVEEKGHAEMEKFTQKVDDQFLRKGLSLIFAKIDDEYLQKILSERKKAYTLELEIKLKMITDAVICIRNNVSPYILLELMSSYTVYDFQE
;
A
#
# COMPACT_ATOMS: atom_id res chain seq x y z
N MET A 1 -34.05 13.49 -14.77
CA MET A 1 -33.12 12.36 -14.94
C MET A 1 -32.95 12.18 -16.43
N ILE A 2 -31.73 12.28 -16.93
CA ILE A 2 -31.42 12.22 -18.36
C ILE A 2 -30.59 10.97 -18.66
N LYS A 3 -30.70 10.41 -19.86
CA LYS A 3 -29.79 9.34 -20.30
C LYS A 3 -28.53 9.96 -20.87
N ILE A 4 -27.41 9.23 -20.84
CA ILE A 4 -26.18 9.66 -21.51
C ILE A 4 -26.42 9.90 -23.01
N SER A 5 -27.27 9.08 -23.64
CA SER A 5 -27.66 9.24 -25.05
C SER A 5 -28.35 10.57 -25.37
N ASP A 6 -28.89 11.25 -24.36
CA ASP A 6 -29.66 12.48 -24.52
C ASP A 6 -28.78 13.73 -24.38
N LEU A 7 -27.53 13.57 -23.95
CA LEU A 7 -26.55 14.65 -23.84
C LEU A 7 -26.02 15.02 -25.24
N LYS A 8 -26.01 16.31 -25.54
CA LYS A 8 -25.32 16.82 -26.74
C LYS A 8 -23.83 16.95 -26.43
N THR A 9 -23.00 16.47 -27.35
CA THR A 9 -21.55 16.67 -27.31
C THR A 9 -21.23 18.16 -27.49
N ASP A 10 -20.46 18.75 -26.57
CA ASP A 10 -19.94 20.12 -26.70
C ASP A 10 -18.63 20.09 -27.52
N GLN A 11 -18.62 20.78 -28.66
CA GLN A 11 -17.45 20.85 -29.55
C GLN A 11 -16.20 21.45 -28.87
N ARG A 12 -16.38 22.32 -27.86
CA ARG A 12 -15.27 22.86 -27.07
C ARG A 12 -14.60 21.76 -26.25
N LEU A 13 -15.39 20.89 -25.64
CA LEU A 13 -14.90 19.75 -24.87
C LEU A 13 -14.20 18.74 -25.76
N GLU A 14 -14.79 18.38 -26.90
CA GLU A 14 -14.20 17.43 -27.85
C GLU A 14 -12.80 17.89 -28.32
N SER A 15 -12.59 19.20 -28.48
CA SER A 15 -11.29 19.77 -28.88
C SER A 15 -10.16 19.50 -27.87
N LEU A 16 -10.49 19.24 -26.59
CA LEU A 16 -9.49 18.89 -25.57
C LEU A 16 -8.77 17.58 -25.92
N THR A 17 -9.44 16.64 -26.58
CA THR A 17 -8.84 15.34 -26.95
C THR A 17 -7.85 15.42 -28.10
N LEU A 18 -7.77 16.57 -28.77
CA LEU A 18 -6.75 16.84 -29.79
C LEU A 18 -5.43 17.33 -29.18
N MET A 19 -5.43 17.61 -27.88
CA MET A 19 -4.26 18.08 -27.16
C MET A 19 -3.36 16.90 -26.75
N PRO A 20 -2.06 17.14 -26.55
CA PRO A 20 -1.14 16.09 -26.10
C PRO A 20 -1.53 15.48 -24.75
N ASP A 21 -1.17 14.21 -24.53
CA ASP A 21 -1.46 13.45 -23.29
C ASP A 21 -1.10 14.20 -22.01
N TYR A 22 0.05 14.88 -21.96
CA TYR A 22 0.46 15.65 -20.78
C TYR A 22 -0.55 16.76 -20.43
N TYR A 23 -1.25 17.32 -21.43
CA TYR A 23 -2.29 18.32 -21.20
C TYR A 23 -3.48 17.70 -20.49
N LEU A 24 -3.94 16.56 -21.00
CA LEU A 24 -5.05 15.82 -20.45
C LEU A 24 -4.75 15.38 -19.00
N GLN A 25 -3.51 15.02 -18.70
CA GLN A 25 -3.07 14.64 -17.36
C GLN A 25 -3.08 15.82 -16.36
N GLU A 26 -2.75 17.04 -16.80
CA GLU A 26 -2.78 18.25 -15.97
C GLU A 26 -4.20 18.85 -15.83
N VAL A 27 -5.05 18.64 -16.84
CA VAL A 27 -6.46 19.00 -16.78
C VAL A 27 -7.20 18.04 -15.83
N PHE A 28 -7.10 16.74 -16.06
CA PHE A 28 -7.76 15.69 -15.28
C PHE A 28 -6.90 15.17 -14.14
N THR A 29 -6.33 16.07 -13.33
CA THR A 29 -5.61 15.69 -12.10
C THR A 29 -6.57 15.13 -11.05
N ARG A 30 -6.02 14.64 -9.94
CA ARG A 30 -6.78 14.20 -8.77
C ARG A 30 -7.58 15.31 -8.09
N ASP A 31 -7.33 16.58 -8.41
CA ASP A 31 -8.06 17.71 -7.83
C ASP A 31 -9.50 17.74 -8.34
N ILE A 32 -9.76 17.10 -9.48
CA ILE A 32 -11.10 16.82 -9.97
C ILE A 32 -11.51 15.44 -9.45
N SER A 33 -12.63 15.39 -8.73
CA SER A 33 -13.15 14.11 -8.22
C SER A 33 -13.45 13.14 -9.37
N ASN A 34 -13.40 11.84 -9.07
CA ASN A 34 -13.76 10.79 -10.00
C ASN A 34 -15.23 10.91 -10.43
N GLU A 35 -16.11 11.39 -9.54
CA GLU A 35 -17.50 11.68 -9.87
C GLU A 35 -17.64 12.82 -10.87
N THR A 36 -16.98 13.96 -10.62
CA THR A 36 -16.98 15.10 -11.54
C THR A 36 -16.37 14.72 -12.88
N THR A 37 -15.28 13.95 -12.87
CA THR A 37 -14.65 13.41 -14.08
C THR A 37 -15.63 12.53 -14.87
N ALA A 38 -16.36 11.62 -14.20
CA ALA A 38 -17.35 10.77 -14.85
C ALA A 38 -18.53 11.58 -15.43
N LYS A 39 -19.00 12.62 -14.73
CA LYS A 39 -20.04 13.53 -15.21
C LYS A 39 -19.59 14.28 -16.47
N ILE A 40 -18.37 14.82 -16.48
CA ILE A 40 -17.77 15.46 -17.64
C ILE A 40 -17.72 14.47 -18.81
N LEU A 41 -17.17 13.27 -18.60
CA LEU A 41 -17.00 12.25 -19.63
C LEU A 41 -18.33 11.69 -20.18
N ALA A 42 -19.44 11.89 -19.48
CA ALA A 42 -20.76 11.58 -20.01
C ALA A 42 -21.18 12.52 -21.17
N ALA A 43 -20.63 13.74 -21.21
CA ALA A 43 -20.87 14.71 -22.29
C ALA A 43 -19.92 14.54 -23.50
N PHE A 44 -18.92 13.67 -23.41
CA PHE A 44 -18.00 13.35 -24.49
C PHE A 44 -18.52 12.19 -25.37
N SER A 45 -18.12 12.21 -26.63
CA SER A 45 -18.21 11.08 -27.55
C SER A 45 -17.45 9.86 -27.01
N ASP A 46 -17.85 8.65 -27.42
CA ASP A 46 -17.23 7.42 -26.95
C ASP A 46 -15.72 7.37 -27.26
N GLN A 47 -15.31 7.85 -28.44
CA GLN A 47 -13.90 7.91 -28.81
C GLN A 47 -13.11 8.83 -27.89
N SER A 48 -13.61 10.04 -27.65
CA SER A 48 -12.96 11.02 -26.79
C SER A 48 -12.90 10.58 -25.34
N ARG A 49 -13.95 9.90 -24.87
CA ARG A 49 -13.99 9.29 -23.54
C ARG A 49 -12.85 8.29 -23.34
N GLU A 50 -12.60 7.42 -24.31
CA GLU A 50 -11.49 6.45 -24.24
C GLU A 50 -10.12 7.13 -24.19
N ILE A 51 -9.92 8.22 -24.93
CA ILE A 51 -8.68 9.02 -24.92
C ILE A 51 -8.42 9.63 -23.53
N ILE A 52 -9.45 10.18 -22.89
CA ILE A 52 -9.29 10.70 -21.52
C ILE A 52 -9.03 9.56 -20.53
N LEU A 53 -9.78 8.46 -20.63
CA LEU A 53 -9.62 7.30 -19.74
C LEU A 53 -8.22 6.69 -19.85
N SER A 54 -7.63 6.64 -21.04
CA SER A 54 -6.25 6.15 -21.23
C SER A 54 -5.20 7.02 -20.56
N ASN A 55 -5.52 8.30 -20.31
CA ASN A 55 -4.68 9.26 -19.59
C ASN A 55 -4.91 9.30 -18.07
N LEU A 56 -5.82 8.48 -17.54
CA LEU A 56 -5.97 8.28 -16.09
C LEU A 56 -5.12 7.10 -15.62
N ASN A 57 -4.62 7.17 -14.39
CA ASN A 57 -4.03 6.01 -13.73
C ASN A 57 -5.09 4.91 -13.52
N LYS A 58 -4.65 3.68 -13.31
CA LYS A 58 -5.50 2.49 -13.22
C LYS A 58 -6.62 2.65 -12.17
N ILE A 59 -6.30 3.24 -11.03
CA ILE A 59 -7.24 3.39 -9.91
C ILE A 59 -8.38 4.33 -10.28
N ARG A 60 -8.06 5.52 -10.79
CA ARG A 60 -9.07 6.48 -11.22
C ARG A 60 -9.83 6.00 -12.44
N ARG A 61 -9.14 5.40 -13.42
CA ARG A 61 -9.75 4.81 -14.62
C ARG A 61 -10.83 3.80 -14.24
N GLU A 62 -10.53 2.85 -13.35
CA GLU A 62 -11.48 1.83 -12.90
C GLU A 62 -12.72 2.47 -12.24
N LYS A 63 -12.52 3.45 -11.35
CA LYS A 63 -13.62 4.15 -10.66
C LYS A 63 -14.49 4.96 -11.61
N VAL A 64 -13.87 5.78 -12.45
CA VAL A 64 -14.57 6.63 -13.43
C VAL A 64 -15.34 5.76 -14.43
N SER A 65 -14.74 4.69 -14.94
CA SER A 65 -15.41 3.75 -15.85
C SER A 65 -16.60 3.06 -15.18
N SER A 66 -16.47 2.68 -13.91
CA SER A 66 -17.57 2.09 -13.14
C SER A 66 -18.73 3.05 -12.95
N LEU A 67 -18.45 4.34 -12.69
CA LEU A 67 -19.47 5.39 -12.58
C LEU A 67 -20.16 5.65 -13.92
N LEU A 68 -19.41 5.75 -15.00
CA LEU A 68 -19.95 5.89 -16.36
C LEU A 68 -20.89 4.72 -16.72
N HIS A 69 -20.48 3.49 -16.40
CA HIS A 69 -21.33 2.32 -16.61
C HIS A 69 -22.61 2.37 -15.76
N ALA A 70 -22.52 2.83 -14.51
CA ALA A 70 -23.68 2.99 -13.63
C ALA A 70 -24.65 4.08 -14.13
N TYR A 71 -24.14 5.18 -14.69
CA TYR A 71 -24.96 6.21 -15.34
C TYR A 71 -25.63 5.68 -16.61
N ALA A 72 -24.89 4.97 -17.47
CA ALA A 72 -25.43 4.36 -18.70
C ALA A 72 -26.51 3.30 -18.40
N ALA A 73 -26.35 2.55 -17.31
CA ALA A 73 -27.31 1.55 -16.85
C ALA A 73 -28.45 2.13 -15.99
N GLU A 74 -28.55 3.46 -15.87
CA GLU A 74 -29.56 4.18 -15.06
C GLU A 74 -29.59 3.76 -13.57
N LYS A 75 -28.49 3.19 -13.06
CA LYS A 75 -28.34 2.79 -11.65
C LYS A 75 -28.04 3.97 -10.73
N LEU A 76 -27.48 5.04 -11.28
CA LEU A 76 -27.22 6.30 -10.60
C LEU A 76 -27.90 7.46 -11.34
N PRO A 77 -28.51 8.41 -10.62
CA PRO A 77 -29.09 9.60 -11.25
C PRO A 77 -28.01 10.47 -11.90
N LEU A 78 -28.29 10.90 -13.13
CA LEU A 78 -27.53 11.95 -13.81
C LEU A 78 -28.43 13.18 -14.00
N SER A 79 -27.95 14.32 -13.51
CA SER A 79 -28.58 15.64 -13.62
C SER A 79 -27.91 16.42 -14.75
N LEU A 80 -28.70 16.94 -15.69
CA LEU A 80 -28.18 17.75 -16.80
C LEU A 80 -27.43 18.98 -16.26
N THR A 81 -28.01 19.65 -15.28
CA THR A 81 -27.44 20.84 -14.64
C THR A 81 -26.09 20.54 -14.00
N ASP A 82 -25.94 19.38 -13.34
CA ASP A 82 -24.68 18.98 -12.71
C ASP A 82 -23.60 18.70 -13.75
N VAL A 83 -23.98 18.10 -14.89
CA VAL A 83 -23.07 17.83 -16.02
C VAL A 83 -22.61 19.15 -16.65
N GLU A 84 -23.54 20.06 -16.94
CA GLU A 84 -23.23 21.38 -17.50
C GLU A 84 -22.31 22.18 -16.58
N GLN A 85 -22.60 22.22 -15.27
CA GLN A 85 -21.74 22.87 -14.28
C GLN A 85 -20.34 22.25 -14.20
N ALA A 86 -20.24 20.92 -14.25
CA ALA A 86 -18.95 20.23 -14.24
C ALA A 86 -18.14 20.51 -15.52
N CYS A 87 -18.80 20.64 -16.67
CA CYS A 87 -18.16 20.96 -17.94
C CYS A 87 -17.66 22.42 -17.98
N GLU A 88 -18.47 23.38 -17.53
CA GLU A 88 -18.04 24.79 -17.47
C GLU A 88 -16.88 24.95 -16.47
N ALA A 89 -16.94 24.31 -15.30
CA ALA A 89 -15.82 24.32 -14.34
C ALA A 89 -14.53 23.70 -14.92
N LEU A 90 -14.64 22.72 -15.82
CA LEU A 90 -13.48 22.18 -16.54
C LEU A 90 -12.90 23.20 -17.51
N LEU A 91 -13.75 23.92 -18.25
CA LEU A 91 -13.30 24.96 -19.19
C LEU A 91 -12.63 26.12 -18.45
N ASP A 92 -13.19 26.56 -17.33
CA ASP A 92 -12.58 27.56 -16.45
C ASP A 92 -11.19 27.10 -15.97
N ARG A 93 -11.06 25.84 -15.52
CA ARG A 93 -9.77 25.26 -15.13
C ARG A 93 -8.78 25.22 -16.29
N VAL A 94 -9.23 24.86 -17.49
CA VAL A 94 -8.40 24.84 -18.69
C VAL A 94 -7.87 26.24 -18.99
N GLU A 95 -8.72 27.26 -18.91
CA GLU A 95 -8.33 28.66 -19.08
C GLU A 95 -7.31 29.10 -18.02
N ASP A 96 -7.54 28.76 -16.75
CA ASP A 96 -6.61 29.04 -15.65
C ASP A 96 -5.23 28.40 -15.88
N LEU A 97 -5.18 27.14 -16.31
CA LEU A 97 -3.93 26.42 -16.58
C LEU A 97 -3.17 27.00 -17.79
N VAL A 98 -3.89 27.55 -18.76
CA VAL A 98 -3.30 28.28 -19.90
C VAL A 98 -2.76 29.64 -19.44
N ASN A 99 -3.56 30.41 -18.70
CA ASN A 99 -3.19 31.74 -18.22
C ASN A 99 -2.00 31.71 -17.25
N SER A 100 -1.92 30.67 -16.43
CA SER A 100 -0.80 30.43 -15.50
C SER A 100 0.44 29.85 -16.19
N GLY A 101 0.36 29.52 -17.48
CA GLY A 101 1.49 29.01 -18.28
C GLY A 101 1.90 27.58 -17.94
N PHE A 102 1.13 26.88 -17.10
CA PHE A 102 1.31 25.43 -16.88
C PHE A 102 1.11 24.68 -18.18
N ILE A 103 0.26 25.20 -19.06
CA ILE A 103 0.14 24.69 -20.40
C ILE A 103 0.22 25.83 -21.41
N ARG A 104 1.13 25.66 -22.36
CA ARG A 104 1.23 26.49 -23.56
C ARG A 104 0.25 25.98 -24.61
N GLN A 105 -0.64 26.83 -25.09
CA GLN A 105 -1.32 26.62 -26.37
C GLN A 105 -0.25 26.68 -27.46
N GLY A 106 0.32 25.52 -27.81
CA GLY A 106 1.28 25.43 -28.90
C GLY A 106 0.61 25.85 -30.20
N GLN A 107 1.22 26.77 -30.95
CA GLN A 107 1.00 26.78 -32.39
C GLN A 107 1.41 25.40 -32.89
N ALA A 108 0.52 24.71 -33.60
CA ALA A 108 0.78 23.39 -34.14
C ALA A 108 2.08 23.43 -34.98
N GLY A 109 3.20 22.97 -34.41
CA GLY A 109 4.51 23.00 -35.08
C GLY A 109 5.76 23.06 -34.19
N ASP A 110 5.70 23.60 -32.96
CA ASP A 110 6.93 24.03 -32.26
C ASP A 110 7.46 23.12 -31.13
N ILE A 111 6.81 21.99 -30.84
CA ILE A 111 7.40 20.98 -29.94
C ILE A 111 7.68 19.73 -30.76
N GLU A 112 8.95 19.46 -31.03
CA GLU A 112 9.37 18.26 -31.74
C GLU A 112 8.82 17.02 -31.00
N ALA A 113 8.19 16.10 -31.73
CA ALA A 113 7.66 14.85 -31.16
C ALA A 113 8.72 14.03 -30.40
N SER A 114 10.00 14.25 -30.71
CA SER A 114 11.18 13.70 -30.00
C SER A 114 11.28 14.14 -28.53
N PHE A 115 10.74 15.32 -28.17
CA PHE A 115 10.77 15.82 -26.79
C PHE A 115 9.89 15.00 -25.83
N PHE A 116 8.89 14.28 -26.38
CA PHE A 116 7.97 13.45 -25.60
C PHE A 116 8.20 11.94 -25.79
N ASP A 117 9.17 11.54 -26.62
CA ASP A 117 9.55 10.13 -26.75
C ASP A 117 10.39 9.69 -25.55
N MET A 118 9.71 9.54 -24.41
CA MET A 118 10.27 9.07 -23.15
C MET A 118 10.15 7.54 -23.01
N SER A 119 10.00 6.83 -24.13
CA SER A 119 9.77 5.39 -24.15
C SER A 119 10.97 4.61 -23.60
N ALA A 120 12.19 5.03 -23.94
CA ALA A 120 13.42 4.44 -23.43
C ALA A 120 13.58 4.68 -21.92
N GLU A 121 13.27 5.87 -21.42
CA GLU A 121 13.31 6.21 -20.01
C GLU A 121 12.25 5.44 -19.21
N MET A 122 11.06 5.25 -19.76
CA MET A 122 10.01 4.41 -19.18
C MET A 122 10.42 2.93 -19.10
N ILE A 123 11.04 2.39 -20.16
CA ILE A 123 11.60 1.03 -20.16
C ILE A 123 12.69 0.91 -19.10
N ASN A 124 13.65 1.83 -19.09
CA ASN A 124 14.73 1.87 -18.10
C ASN A 124 14.17 1.95 -16.67
N PHE A 125 13.15 2.76 -16.43
CA PHE A 125 12.51 2.85 -15.13
C PHE A 125 11.87 1.52 -14.72
N SER A 126 11.09 0.89 -15.62
CA SER A 126 10.48 -0.43 -15.41
C SER A 126 11.52 -1.50 -15.09
N ASP A 127 12.63 -1.53 -15.83
CA ASP A 127 13.70 -2.50 -15.63
C ASP A 127 14.47 -2.23 -14.32
N SER A 128 14.53 -0.97 -13.89
CA SER A 128 15.26 -0.54 -12.69
C SER A 128 14.47 -0.60 -11.38
N LEU A 129 13.13 -0.65 -11.42
CA LEU A 129 12.29 -0.62 -10.21
C LEU A 129 12.03 -2.06 -9.72
N PRO A 130 12.71 -2.54 -8.66
CA PRO A 130 12.51 -3.90 -8.18
C PRO A 130 11.13 -4.04 -7.51
N ILE A 131 10.67 -5.30 -7.39
CA ILE A 131 9.54 -5.64 -6.52
C ILE A 131 9.92 -5.25 -5.08
N PHE A 132 8.99 -4.60 -4.39
CA PHE A 132 9.20 -4.02 -3.07
C PHE A 132 8.26 -4.63 -2.05
N ASN A 133 8.83 -5.06 -0.93
CA ASN A 133 8.08 -5.52 0.24
C ASN A 133 8.82 -5.03 1.49
N PHE A 134 8.23 -4.06 2.21
CA PHE A 134 8.93 -3.43 3.34
C PHE A 134 9.31 -4.39 4.48
N ASN A 135 8.69 -5.58 4.56
CA ASN A 135 9.05 -6.58 5.55
C ASN A 135 10.40 -7.24 5.25
N GLN A 136 10.77 -7.34 3.96
CA GLN A 136 11.99 -7.99 3.49
C GLN A 136 13.15 -6.99 3.28
N ASN A 137 12.84 -5.71 3.20
CA ASN A 137 13.78 -4.64 2.92
C ASN A 137 14.22 -3.90 4.19
N ASP A 138 15.48 -3.45 4.22
CA ASP A 138 15.98 -2.58 5.28
C ASP A 138 15.60 -1.11 5.06
N LEU A 139 15.95 -0.23 6.00
CA LEU A 139 15.61 1.19 5.89
C LEU A 139 16.29 1.88 4.68
N HIS A 140 17.47 1.42 4.26
CA HIS A 140 18.20 2.00 3.13
C HIS A 140 17.58 1.58 1.79
N ASP A 141 17.12 0.34 1.68
CA ASP A 141 16.33 -0.15 0.56
C ASP A 141 15.05 0.67 0.40
N LEU A 142 14.35 0.94 1.53
CA LEU A 142 13.17 1.79 1.57
C LEU A 142 13.45 3.19 1.00
N ILE A 143 14.51 3.85 1.50
CA ILE A 143 14.92 5.18 1.03
C ILE A 143 15.19 5.16 -0.48
N SER A 144 15.97 4.20 -0.93
CA SER A 144 16.42 4.10 -2.32
C SER A 144 15.23 3.89 -3.27
N TRP A 145 14.32 2.98 -2.89
CA TRP A 145 13.15 2.65 -3.70
C TRP A 145 12.18 3.83 -3.83
N TRP A 146 11.80 4.45 -2.71
CA TRP A 146 10.86 5.57 -2.71
C TRP A 146 11.45 6.83 -3.36
N ASN A 147 12.75 7.07 -3.22
CA ASN A 147 13.43 8.16 -3.93
C ASN A 147 13.44 7.92 -5.46
N LEU A 148 13.68 6.69 -5.90
CA LEU A 148 13.60 6.33 -7.32
C LEU A 148 12.17 6.52 -7.86
N ALA A 149 11.16 6.07 -7.12
CA ALA A 149 9.75 6.27 -7.46
C ALA A 149 9.39 7.76 -7.57
N ALA A 150 9.81 8.58 -6.58
CA ALA A 150 9.55 10.01 -6.58
C ALA A 150 10.25 10.76 -7.72
N LYS A 151 11.51 10.42 -7.99
CA LYS A 151 12.28 10.99 -9.09
C LYS A 151 11.57 10.77 -10.42
N ASN A 152 11.20 9.52 -10.73
CA ASN A 152 10.58 9.17 -12.00
C ASN A 152 9.15 9.71 -12.13
N ASN A 153 8.36 9.73 -11.05
CA ASN A 153 7.03 10.34 -11.06
C ASN A 153 7.06 11.85 -11.35
N LYS A 154 8.18 12.52 -11.04
CA LYS A 154 8.38 13.94 -11.31
C LYS A 154 9.04 14.22 -12.68
N SER A 155 9.99 13.40 -13.11
CA SER A 155 10.81 13.67 -14.31
C SER A 155 10.20 13.17 -15.62
N LEU A 156 9.33 12.16 -15.58
CA LEU A 156 8.72 11.56 -16.77
C LEU A 156 7.45 12.32 -17.16
N PHE A 157 7.65 13.51 -17.73
CA PHE A 157 6.58 14.41 -18.14
C PHE A 157 5.65 13.73 -19.17
N GLY A 158 4.34 13.86 -18.99
CA GLY A 158 3.35 13.22 -19.85
C GLY A 158 3.21 11.70 -19.68
N LYS A 159 3.92 11.09 -18.72
CA LYS A 159 3.87 9.65 -18.40
C LYS A 159 3.54 9.35 -16.94
N LYS A 160 2.99 10.34 -16.23
CA LYS A 160 2.69 10.25 -14.80
C LYS A 160 1.70 9.11 -14.46
N PRO A 161 0.60 8.91 -15.21
CA PRO A 161 -0.29 7.75 -14.99
C PRO A 161 0.43 6.41 -15.11
N GLU A 162 1.26 6.24 -16.13
CA GLU A 162 2.02 5.02 -16.38
C GLU A 162 3.04 4.75 -15.27
N VAL A 163 3.74 5.79 -14.82
CA VAL A 163 4.66 5.69 -13.67
C VAL A 163 3.92 5.27 -12.40
N GLN A 164 2.77 5.88 -12.11
CA GLN A 164 1.96 5.51 -10.94
C GLN A 164 1.47 4.06 -11.02
N ASN A 165 1.07 3.59 -12.20
CA ASN A 165 0.67 2.20 -12.40
C ASN A 165 1.84 1.24 -12.16
N LEU A 166 3.02 1.54 -12.70
CA LEU A 166 4.22 0.74 -12.51
C LEU A 166 4.65 0.70 -11.03
N ILE A 167 4.60 1.83 -10.33
CA ILE A 167 4.87 1.87 -8.87
C ILE A 167 3.90 0.94 -8.15
N LEU A 168 2.59 1.00 -8.43
CA LEU A 168 1.59 0.11 -7.83
C LEU A 168 1.87 -1.37 -8.13
N GLU A 169 2.26 -1.71 -9.35
CA GLU A 169 2.55 -3.08 -9.77
C GLU A 169 3.79 -3.67 -9.09
N ARG A 170 4.73 -2.82 -8.66
CA ARG A 170 5.95 -3.23 -7.96
C ARG A 170 5.81 -3.29 -6.44
N LEU A 171 4.69 -2.84 -5.87
CA LEU A 171 4.41 -2.94 -4.43
C LEU A 171 3.76 -4.30 -4.09
N ASP A 172 4.52 -5.20 -3.47
CA ASP A 172 4.09 -6.57 -3.11
C ASP A 172 3.58 -6.69 -1.66
N ASP A 173 3.50 -5.57 -0.95
CA ASP A 173 2.93 -5.53 0.40
C ASP A 173 1.61 -4.73 0.45
N VAL A 174 0.70 -5.17 1.32
CA VAL A 174 -0.66 -4.60 1.45
C VAL A 174 -0.63 -3.15 1.92
N PHE A 175 0.32 -2.77 2.77
CA PHE A 175 0.34 -1.45 3.39
C PHE A 175 0.75 -0.37 2.39
N SER A 176 1.91 -0.54 1.76
CA SER A 176 2.47 0.37 0.78
C SER A 176 1.54 0.52 -0.41
N SER A 177 1.02 -0.59 -0.94
CA SER A 177 0.07 -0.57 -2.06
C SER A 177 -1.23 0.15 -1.70
N SER A 178 -1.77 -0.06 -0.49
CA SER A 178 -3.00 0.60 -0.04
C SER A 178 -2.82 2.11 0.11
N ILE A 179 -1.76 2.56 0.78
CA ILE A 179 -1.52 4.00 0.97
C ILE A 179 -1.21 4.67 -0.36
N PHE A 180 -0.39 4.05 -1.21
CA PHE A 180 -0.08 4.61 -2.52
C PHE A 180 -1.34 4.69 -3.41
N ARG A 181 -2.20 3.65 -3.40
CA ARG A 181 -3.51 3.66 -4.07
C ARG A 181 -4.39 4.81 -3.60
N LEU A 182 -4.50 5.03 -2.29
CA LEU A 182 -5.25 6.16 -1.72
C LEU A 182 -4.70 7.51 -2.21
N SER A 183 -3.37 7.61 -2.36
CA SER A 183 -2.68 8.85 -2.71
C SER A 183 -2.78 9.28 -4.16
N ILE A 184 -2.92 8.33 -5.10
CA ILE A 184 -3.02 8.61 -6.54
C ILE A 184 -4.47 8.72 -7.02
N ASP A 185 -5.41 8.49 -6.11
CA ASP A 185 -6.84 8.64 -6.28
C ASP A 185 -7.29 10.07 -5.93
N ASP A 186 -8.60 10.35 -6.02
CA ASP A 186 -9.21 11.65 -5.74
C ASP A 186 -9.49 11.93 -4.25
N ASN A 187 -8.96 11.10 -3.34
CA ASN A 187 -9.07 11.34 -1.90
C ASN A 187 -8.40 12.67 -1.52
N SER A 188 -8.95 13.37 -0.54
CA SER A 188 -8.31 14.55 0.06
C SER A 188 -7.09 14.19 0.90
N ASP A 189 -6.20 15.15 1.13
CA ASP A 189 -5.00 14.93 1.96
C ASP A 189 -5.36 14.50 3.40
N ALA A 190 -6.46 15.03 3.94
CA ALA A 190 -6.98 14.64 5.24
C ALA A 190 -7.43 13.18 5.26
N GLN A 191 -8.14 12.71 4.22
CA GLN A 191 -8.58 11.32 4.11
C GLN A 191 -7.39 10.37 3.97
N VAL A 192 -6.39 10.72 3.14
CA VAL A 192 -5.16 9.91 3.00
C VAL A 192 -4.44 9.80 4.36
N LEU A 193 -4.33 10.90 5.09
CA LEU A 193 -3.68 10.91 6.40
C LEU A 193 -4.47 10.10 7.44
N GLU A 194 -5.80 10.22 7.48
CA GLU A 194 -6.65 9.47 8.41
C GLU A 194 -6.59 7.96 8.16
N GLU A 195 -6.79 7.54 6.92
CA GLU A 195 -6.74 6.12 6.54
C GLU A 195 -5.34 5.53 6.75
N SER A 196 -4.27 6.30 6.45
CA SER A 196 -2.90 5.84 6.76
C SER A 196 -2.69 5.59 8.25
N LYS A 197 -3.18 6.46 9.14
CA LYS A 197 -3.08 6.27 10.60
C LYS A 197 -3.85 5.04 11.07
N LYS A 198 -5.03 4.80 10.50
CA LYS A 198 -5.86 3.63 10.80
C LYS A 198 -5.17 2.34 10.37
N LEU A 199 -4.69 2.28 9.12
CA LEU A 199 -3.92 1.14 8.58
C LEU A 199 -2.67 0.86 9.44
N ARG A 200 -1.90 1.89 9.77
CA ARG A 200 -0.72 1.77 10.64
C ARG A 200 -1.08 1.18 12.00
N SER A 201 -2.13 1.71 12.64
CA SER A 201 -2.56 1.25 13.96
C SER A 201 -3.00 -0.20 13.94
N GLN A 202 -3.71 -0.62 12.89
CA GLN A 202 -4.14 -2.00 12.70
C GLN A 202 -2.94 -2.94 12.53
N ILE A 203 -2.03 -2.64 11.61
CA ILE A 203 -0.85 -3.47 11.35
C ILE A 203 0.03 -3.58 12.60
N LEU A 204 0.24 -2.47 13.32
CA LEU A 204 0.99 -2.49 14.58
C LEU A 204 0.32 -3.32 15.67
N ALA A 205 -1.01 -3.27 15.77
CA ALA A 205 -1.76 -4.10 16.73
C ALA A 205 -1.64 -5.58 16.39
N ASP A 206 -1.81 -5.94 15.11
CA ASP A 206 -1.68 -7.32 14.63
C ASP A 206 -0.26 -7.85 14.83
N TYR A 207 0.76 -7.03 14.52
CA TYR A 207 2.16 -7.37 14.72
C TYR A 207 2.50 -7.56 16.20
N LYS A 208 2.05 -6.66 17.09
CA LYS A 208 2.25 -6.80 18.54
C LYS A 208 1.65 -8.10 19.04
N LYS A 209 0.39 -8.37 18.71
CA LYS A 209 -0.30 -9.61 19.07
C LYS A 209 0.45 -10.85 18.59
N ARG A 210 0.93 -10.83 17.34
CA ARG A 210 1.78 -11.88 16.77
C ARG A 210 3.05 -12.09 17.57
N THR A 211 3.80 -11.03 17.87
CA THR A 211 5.03 -11.13 18.67
C THR A 211 4.76 -11.61 20.10
N ASP A 212 3.64 -11.22 20.71
CA ASP A 212 3.25 -11.66 22.05
C ASP A 212 2.89 -13.15 22.08
N LEU A 213 2.21 -13.66 21.05
CA LEU A 213 1.94 -15.09 20.87
C LEU A 213 3.25 -15.88 20.74
N ILE A 214 4.18 -15.40 19.92
CA ILE A 214 5.49 -16.04 19.73
C ILE A 214 6.31 -16.00 21.03
N GLU A 215 6.35 -14.87 21.74
CA GLU A 215 7.03 -14.75 23.02
C GLU A 215 6.44 -15.73 24.05
N THR A 216 5.10 -15.78 24.16
CA THR A 216 4.38 -16.70 25.06
C THR A 216 4.73 -18.16 24.74
N PHE A 217 4.80 -18.51 23.45
CA PHE A 217 5.23 -19.83 23.01
C PHE A 217 6.65 -20.14 23.44
N LEU A 218 7.60 -19.26 23.16
CA LEU A 218 9.02 -19.46 23.47
C LEU A 218 9.25 -19.63 24.98
N LEU A 219 8.61 -18.79 25.80
CA LEU A 219 8.67 -18.90 27.26
C LEU A 219 8.03 -20.20 27.77
N SER A 220 6.96 -20.68 27.12
CA SER A 220 6.34 -21.97 27.46
C SER A 220 7.22 -23.18 27.09
N LEU A 221 8.09 -23.04 26.09
CA LEU A 221 9.09 -24.05 25.74
C LEU A 221 10.19 -24.08 26.81
N SER A 222 10.74 -22.93 27.18
CA SER A 222 11.84 -22.82 28.15
C SER A 222 11.43 -23.37 29.53
N SER A 223 10.26 -22.96 30.00
CA SER A 223 9.73 -23.36 31.31
C SER A 223 9.03 -24.73 31.34
N ASN A 224 9.05 -25.49 30.24
CA ASN A 224 8.38 -26.80 30.11
C ASN A 224 6.89 -26.81 30.53
N GLN A 225 6.17 -25.70 30.30
CA GLN A 225 4.73 -25.62 30.57
C GLN A 225 3.94 -26.61 29.72
N LYS A 226 2.81 -27.10 30.24
CA LYS A 226 1.95 -28.03 29.50
C LYS A 226 1.17 -27.32 28.39
N SER A 227 0.87 -28.04 27.31
CA SER A 227 0.07 -27.55 26.18
C SER A 227 -1.27 -26.96 26.62
N ASN A 228 -1.98 -27.56 27.56
CA ASN A 228 -3.24 -27.00 28.10
C ASN A 228 -3.10 -25.61 28.75
N GLU A 229 -1.93 -25.31 29.33
CA GLU A 229 -1.64 -23.99 29.87
C GLU A 229 -1.36 -23.00 28.73
N LEU A 230 -0.62 -23.44 27.70
CA LEU A 230 -0.35 -22.63 26.52
C LEU A 230 -1.63 -22.27 25.74
N SER A 231 -2.57 -23.20 25.55
CA SER A 231 -3.84 -22.89 24.88
C SER A 231 -4.64 -21.85 25.64
N SER A 232 -4.66 -21.95 26.96
CA SER A 232 -5.32 -20.97 27.83
C SER A 232 -4.66 -19.59 27.73
N LYS A 233 -3.32 -19.52 27.67
CA LYS A 233 -2.60 -18.26 27.49
C LYS A 233 -2.80 -17.65 26.10
N PHE A 234 -2.76 -18.45 25.04
CA PHE A 234 -3.03 -17.98 23.68
C PHE A 234 -4.43 -17.41 23.53
N ALA A 235 -5.43 -18.07 24.11
CA ALA A 235 -6.82 -17.62 24.05
C ALA A 235 -7.03 -16.20 24.60
N LEU A 236 -6.25 -15.77 25.60
CA LEU A 236 -6.35 -14.44 26.20
C LEU A 236 -5.99 -13.29 25.25
N PHE A 237 -5.32 -13.57 24.13
CA PHE A 237 -5.01 -12.54 23.11
C PHE A 237 -6.18 -12.23 22.17
N PHE A 238 -7.31 -12.93 22.32
CA PHE A 238 -8.45 -12.83 21.42
C PHE A 238 -9.71 -12.46 22.20
N SER A 239 -10.65 -11.76 21.55
CA SER A 239 -11.93 -11.38 22.15
C SER A 239 -12.76 -12.60 22.56
N ASP A 240 -12.75 -13.65 21.73
CA ASP A 240 -13.52 -14.88 21.95
C ASP A 240 -12.63 -15.99 22.54
N SER A 241 -12.09 -15.74 23.72
CA SER A 241 -11.10 -16.62 24.39
C SER A 241 -11.53 -18.09 24.43
N GLU A 242 -12.74 -18.40 24.91
CA GLU A 242 -13.20 -19.80 25.00
C GLU A 242 -13.27 -20.48 23.63
N THR A 243 -13.79 -19.79 22.61
CA THR A 243 -13.86 -20.32 21.24
C THR A 243 -12.46 -20.57 20.66
N ILE A 244 -11.51 -19.66 20.89
CA ILE A 244 -10.12 -19.86 20.43
C ILE A 244 -9.46 -21.02 21.16
N LYS A 245 -9.66 -21.14 22.47
CA LYS A 245 -9.14 -22.27 23.27
C LYS A 245 -9.65 -23.60 22.75
N GLU A 246 -10.97 -23.71 22.53
CA GLU A 246 -11.59 -24.90 21.95
C GLU A 246 -11.02 -25.22 20.57
N ARG A 247 -10.87 -24.19 19.71
CA ARG A 247 -10.29 -24.36 18.38
C ARG A 247 -8.85 -24.83 18.44
N LEU A 248 -8.02 -24.29 19.35
CA LEU A 248 -6.62 -24.70 19.51
C LEU A 248 -6.54 -26.18 19.88
N ILE A 249 -7.35 -26.62 20.86
CA ILE A 249 -7.35 -28.01 21.32
C ILE A 249 -7.88 -28.96 20.22
N LYS A 250 -8.93 -28.56 19.50
CA LYS A 250 -9.61 -29.42 18.53
C LYS A 250 -8.94 -29.46 17.16
N HIS A 251 -8.46 -28.32 16.67
CA HIS A 251 -8.07 -28.16 15.27
C HIS A 251 -6.56 -28.06 15.05
N ALA A 252 -5.80 -27.48 15.99
CA ALA A 252 -4.35 -27.42 15.82
C ALA A 252 -3.70 -28.82 15.71
N PRO A 253 -4.13 -29.88 16.43
CA PRO A 253 -3.60 -31.23 16.22
C PRO A 253 -3.82 -31.75 14.79
N LEU A 254 -4.88 -31.30 14.11
CA LEU A 254 -5.23 -31.70 12.74
C LEU A 254 -4.39 -30.99 11.67
N LEU A 255 -3.63 -29.94 12.03
CA LEU A 255 -2.67 -29.32 11.13
C LEU A 255 -1.63 -30.36 10.71
N LEU A 256 -1.53 -30.59 9.39
CA LEU A 256 -0.55 -31.50 8.82
C LEU A 256 0.88 -31.00 9.08
N TYR A 257 1.11 -29.70 8.88
CA TYR A 257 2.39 -29.05 9.08
C TYR A 257 2.21 -27.66 9.72
N PRO A 258 3.00 -27.30 10.75
CA PRO A 258 2.97 -25.96 11.29
C PRO A 258 3.61 -24.99 10.28
N SER A 259 2.99 -23.82 10.10
CA SER A 259 3.49 -22.76 9.22
C SER A 259 3.42 -21.44 9.97
N VAL A 260 4.57 -20.87 10.32
CA VAL A 260 4.64 -19.53 10.92
C VAL A 260 5.34 -18.61 9.92
N THR A 261 4.56 -17.72 9.31
CA THR A 261 5.05 -16.73 8.34
C THR A 261 4.59 -15.33 8.73
N GLU A 262 5.19 -14.30 8.13
CA GLU A 262 4.91 -12.89 8.45
C GLU A 262 3.52 -12.42 8.02
N HIS A 263 2.88 -13.14 7.09
CA HIS A 263 1.60 -12.75 6.50
C HIS A 263 0.38 -13.48 7.07
N LEU A 264 0.57 -14.42 8.01
CA LEU A 264 -0.55 -15.16 8.59
C LEU A 264 -1.29 -14.35 9.65
N PRO A 265 -2.63 -14.50 9.73
CA PRO A 265 -3.39 -13.87 10.80
C PRO A 265 -2.98 -14.45 12.17
N PRO A 266 -3.11 -13.67 13.26
CA PRO A 266 -2.69 -14.11 14.61
C PRO A 266 -3.30 -15.44 15.06
N GLU A 267 -4.54 -15.74 14.64
CA GLU A 267 -5.24 -17.00 14.92
C GLU A 267 -4.49 -18.20 14.34
N ASP A 268 -4.08 -18.12 13.07
CA ASP A 268 -3.37 -19.21 12.37
C ASP A 268 -1.96 -19.39 12.91
N ILE A 269 -1.33 -18.29 13.34
CA ILE A 269 -0.05 -18.31 14.05
C ILE A 269 -0.21 -19.05 15.39
N ALA A 270 -1.24 -18.72 16.17
CA ALA A 270 -1.51 -19.41 17.43
C ALA A 270 -1.72 -20.92 17.23
N MET A 271 -2.46 -21.32 16.18
CA MET A 271 -2.65 -22.73 15.83
C MET A 271 -1.33 -23.42 15.48
N SER A 272 -0.50 -22.79 14.64
CA SER A 272 0.80 -23.34 14.23
C SER A 272 1.77 -23.46 15.40
N LEU A 273 1.86 -22.45 16.27
CA LEU A 273 2.67 -22.48 17.48
C LEU A 273 2.18 -23.56 18.46
N PHE A 274 0.87 -23.71 18.61
CA PHE A 274 0.30 -24.75 19.45
C PHE A 274 0.61 -26.16 18.92
N LYS A 275 0.52 -26.36 17.60
CA LYS A 275 0.93 -27.62 16.96
C LYS A 275 2.41 -27.92 17.20
N LEU A 276 3.29 -26.90 17.10
CA LEU A 276 4.71 -27.06 17.43
C LEU A 276 4.90 -27.48 18.89
N LYS A 277 4.12 -26.92 19.84
CA LYS A 277 4.18 -27.32 21.24
C LYS A 277 3.79 -28.79 21.44
N LEU A 278 2.71 -29.24 20.81
CA LEU A 278 2.30 -30.65 20.87
C LEU A 278 3.40 -31.58 20.33
N LEU A 279 4.04 -31.20 19.22
CA LEU A 279 5.16 -31.97 18.66
C LEU A 279 6.35 -32.06 19.63
N VAL A 280 6.66 -30.97 20.34
CA VAL A 280 7.72 -31.00 21.37
C VAL A 280 7.35 -31.92 22.53
N GLU A 281 6.10 -31.91 22.99
CA GLU A 281 5.64 -32.81 24.06
C GLU A 281 5.66 -34.29 23.65
N GLU A 282 5.33 -34.60 22.40
CA GLU A 282 5.28 -35.98 21.90
C GLU A 282 6.65 -36.54 21.49
N LYS A 283 7.48 -35.71 20.85
CA LYS A 283 8.68 -36.15 20.10
C LYS A 283 9.95 -35.36 20.44
N GLY A 284 9.84 -34.34 21.29
CA GLY A 284 10.97 -33.51 21.71
C GLY A 284 11.37 -32.42 20.71
N HIS A 285 12.31 -31.57 21.12
CA HIS A 285 12.76 -30.40 20.36
C HIS A 285 13.38 -30.72 18.99
N ALA A 286 14.05 -31.86 18.86
CA ALA A 286 14.70 -32.26 17.61
C ALA A 286 13.70 -32.47 16.46
N GLU A 287 12.47 -32.91 16.77
CA GLU A 287 11.42 -33.03 15.76
C GLU A 287 10.88 -31.65 15.35
N MET A 288 10.67 -30.75 16.32
CA MET A 288 10.23 -29.38 16.06
C MET A 288 11.21 -28.63 15.13
N GLU A 289 12.51 -28.82 15.35
CA GLU A 289 13.56 -28.18 14.54
C GLU A 289 13.42 -28.48 13.04
N LYS A 290 13.01 -29.70 12.66
CA LYS A 290 12.79 -30.07 11.25
C LYS A 290 11.73 -29.19 10.57
N PHE A 291 10.76 -28.70 11.33
CA PHE A 291 9.69 -27.84 10.81
C PHE A 291 10.02 -26.36 10.90
N THR A 292 10.92 -25.96 11.81
CA THR A 292 11.25 -24.54 12.03
C THR A 292 12.46 -24.05 11.24
N GLN A 293 13.24 -24.93 10.62
CA GLN A 293 14.40 -24.57 9.77
C GLN A 293 14.07 -23.61 8.61
N LYS A 294 12.84 -23.66 8.09
CA LYS A 294 12.38 -22.83 6.96
C LYS A 294 11.37 -21.76 7.36
N VAL A 295 11.26 -21.47 8.66
CA VAL A 295 10.37 -20.40 9.14
C VAL A 295 10.93 -19.05 8.69
N ASP A 296 10.07 -18.27 8.05
CA ASP A 296 10.39 -16.94 7.54
C ASP A 296 10.40 -15.89 8.67
N ASP A 297 9.65 -16.14 9.75
CA ASP A 297 9.59 -15.22 10.87
C ASP A 297 10.90 -15.08 11.63
N GLN A 298 11.50 -13.89 11.58
CA GLN A 298 12.78 -13.63 12.21
C GLN A 298 12.73 -13.69 13.74
N PHE A 299 11.65 -13.21 14.35
CA PHE A 299 11.51 -13.16 15.81
C PHE A 299 11.45 -14.57 16.41
N LEU A 300 10.62 -15.44 15.86
CA LEU A 300 10.50 -16.85 16.22
C LEU A 300 11.81 -17.60 15.98
N ARG A 301 12.42 -17.45 14.80
CA ARG A 301 13.68 -18.15 14.46
C ARG A 301 14.80 -17.80 15.43
N LYS A 302 14.95 -16.52 15.75
CA LYS A 302 15.97 -16.06 16.71
C LYS A 302 15.63 -16.52 18.14
N GLY A 303 14.35 -16.47 18.53
CA GLY A 303 13.89 -17.00 19.81
C GLY A 303 14.18 -18.49 19.99
N LEU A 304 13.85 -19.30 18.98
CA LEU A 304 14.15 -20.75 18.98
C LEU A 304 15.65 -21.03 19.07
N SER A 305 16.47 -20.22 18.40
CA SER A 305 17.94 -20.34 18.49
C SER A 305 18.43 -20.16 19.93
N LEU A 306 17.82 -19.25 20.70
CA LEU A 306 18.14 -19.05 22.12
C LEU A 306 17.69 -20.23 22.99
N ILE A 307 16.49 -20.78 22.71
CA ILE A 307 16.00 -22.00 23.38
C ILE A 307 16.95 -23.17 23.14
N PHE A 308 17.37 -23.40 21.89
CA PHE A 308 18.28 -24.49 21.56
C PHE A 308 19.68 -24.29 22.11
N ALA A 309 20.12 -23.04 22.27
CA ALA A 309 21.35 -22.69 22.97
C ALA A 309 21.25 -22.84 24.51
N LYS A 310 20.07 -23.17 25.04
CA LYS A 310 19.81 -23.34 26.49
C LYS A 310 20.18 -22.10 27.31
N ILE A 311 19.82 -20.93 26.79
CA ILE A 311 19.91 -19.68 27.54
C ILE A 311 19.00 -19.77 28.77
N ASP A 312 19.48 -19.27 29.90
CA ASP A 312 18.72 -19.21 31.15
C ASP A 312 17.42 -18.39 31.00
N ASP A 313 16.36 -18.81 31.71
CA ASP A 313 15.00 -18.29 31.57
C ASP A 313 14.90 -16.78 31.82
N GLU A 314 15.61 -16.25 32.83
CA GLU A 314 15.59 -14.83 33.18
C GLU A 314 16.19 -13.99 32.04
N TYR A 315 17.33 -14.44 31.51
CA TYR A 315 18.00 -13.79 30.38
C TYR A 315 17.19 -13.93 29.08
N LEU A 316 16.59 -15.09 28.84
CA LEU A 316 15.74 -15.32 27.69
C LEU A 316 14.58 -14.32 27.67
N GLN A 317 13.86 -14.19 28.79
CA GLN A 317 12.75 -13.25 28.90
C GLN A 317 13.19 -11.81 28.62
N LYS A 318 14.34 -11.38 29.17
CA LYS A 318 14.90 -10.06 28.91
C LYS A 318 15.25 -9.85 27.43
N ILE A 319 15.93 -10.82 26.82
CA ILE A 319 16.34 -10.74 25.41
C ILE A 319 15.12 -10.69 24.48
N LEU A 320 14.09 -11.51 24.74
CA LEU A 320 12.86 -11.52 23.95
C LEU A 320 12.11 -10.20 24.07
N SER A 321 12.02 -9.64 25.27
CA SER A 321 11.37 -8.35 25.52
C SER A 321 12.06 -7.21 24.76
N GLU A 322 13.38 -7.09 24.85
CA GLU A 322 14.13 -6.05 24.14
C GLU A 322 14.08 -6.22 22.61
N ARG A 323 14.16 -7.46 22.12
CA ARG A 323 13.97 -7.74 20.69
C ARG A 323 12.59 -7.32 20.22
N LYS A 324 11.52 -7.68 20.95
CA LYS A 324 10.15 -7.31 20.60
C LYS A 324 9.99 -5.80 20.49
N LYS A 325 10.55 -5.04 21.43
CA LYS A 325 10.58 -3.56 21.38
C LYS A 325 11.29 -3.06 20.12
N ALA A 326 12.48 -3.58 19.84
CA ALA A 326 13.27 -3.17 18.67
C ALA A 326 12.54 -3.45 17.34
N TYR A 327 12.01 -4.66 17.16
CA TYR A 327 11.26 -5.03 15.95
C TYR A 327 9.96 -4.22 15.80
N THR A 328 9.25 -3.95 16.89
CA THR A 328 8.04 -3.11 16.85
C THR A 328 8.37 -1.68 16.46
N LEU A 329 9.46 -1.12 17.01
CA LEU A 329 9.91 0.23 16.67
C LEU A 329 10.37 0.32 15.21
N GLU A 330 11.13 -0.66 14.73
CA GLU A 330 11.55 -0.73 13.33
C GLU A 330 10.35 -0.76 12.39
N LEU A 331 9.34 -1.60 12.69
CA LEU A 331 8.10 -1.64 11.92
C LEU A 331 7.39 -0.28 11.92
N GLU A 332 7.25 0.35 13.09
CA GLU A 332 6.62 1.68 13.19
C GLU A 332 7.33 2.74 12.35
N ILE A 333 8.67 2.74 12.36
CA ILE A 333 9.51 3.62 11.54
C ILE A 333 9.26 3.35 10.06
N LYS A 334 9.33 2.08 9.60
CA LYS A 334 9.09 1.70 8.20
C LYS A 334 7.73 2.17 7.71
N LEU A 335 6.68 1.90 8.49
CA LEU A 335 5.32 2.30 8.14
C LEU A 335 5.17 3.83 8.05
N LYS A 336 5.83 4.57 8.94
CA LYS A 336 5.83 6.04 8.90
C LYS A 336 6.59 6.58 7.68
N MET A 337 7.78 6.04 7.41
CA MET A 337 8.59 6.41 6.24
C MET A 337 7.84 6.23 4.93
N ILE A 338 7.16 5.09 4.76
CA ILE A 338 6.33 4.81 3.58
C ILE A 338 5.19 5.84 3.46
N THR A 339 4.51 6.14 4.57
CA THR A 339 3.42 7.13 4.58
C THR A 339 3.92 8.51 4.13
N ASP A 340 5.03 8.97 4.70
CA ASP A 340 5.63 10.26 4.38
C ASP A 340 6.11 10.29 2.92
N ALA A 341 6.72 9.21 2.45
CA ALA A 341 7.18 9.09 1.06
C ALA A 341 6.02 9.21 0.07
N VAL A 342 4.92 8.50 0.33
CA VAL A 342 3.72 8.59 -0.49
C VAL A 342 3.16 10.00 -0.49
N ILE A 343 3.09 10.67 0.67
CA ILE A 343 2.61 12.06 0.77
C ILE A 343 3.52 13.02 0.00
N CYS A 344 4.84 12.84 0.04
CA CYS A 344 5.77 13.65 -0.74
C CYS A 344 5.57 13.48 -2.24
N ILE A 345 5.42 12.23 -2.73
CA ILE A 345 5.12 11.94 -4.14
C ILE A 345 3.79 12.57 -4.53
N ARG A 346 2.78 12.40 -3.68
CA ARG A 346 1.45 12.99 -3.84
C ARG A 346 1.57 14.51 -4.00
N ASN A 347 2.31 15.18 -3.14
CA ASN A 347 2.43 16.64 -3.13
C ASN A 347 3.47 17.19 -4.11
N ASN A 348 4.02 16.35 -5.00
CA ASN A 348 5.04 16.71 -5.98
C ASN A 348 6.29 17.37 -5.35
N VAL A 349 6.58 16.99 -4.10
CA VAL A 349 7.73 17.49 -3.34
C VAL A 349 9.02 17.10 -4.07
N SER A 350 10.06 17.92 -3.95
CA SER A 350 11.37 17.59 -4.54
C SER A 350 11.87 16.23 -4.04
N PRO A 351 12.36 15.33 -4.91
CA PRO A 351 13.00 14.09 -4.48
C PRO A 351 14.13 14.32 -3.47
N TYR A 352 14.81 15.47 -3.54
CA TYR A 352 15.82 15.88 -2.57
C TYR A 352 15.24 16.07 -1.16
N ILE A 353 14.10 16.77 -1.04
CA ILE A 353 13.43 16.99 0.26
C ILE A 353 12.89 15.67 0.80
N LEU A 354 12.36 14.81 -0.07
CA LEU A 354 11.97 13.45 0.31
C LEU A 354 13.17 12.67 0.86
N LEU A 355 14.31 12.71 0.17
CA LEU A 355 15.52 12.02 0.60
C LEU A 355 15.99 12.53 1.97
N GLU A 356 16.04 13.84 2.20
CA GLU A 356 16.38 14.42 3.50
C GLU A 356 15.42 13.94 4.61
N LEU A 357 14.11 13.98 4.33
CA LEU A 357 13.09 13.50 5.27
C LEU A 357 13.27 12.01 5.58
N MET A 358 13.45 11.17 4.56
CA MET A 358 13.61 9.73 4.78
C MET A 358 14.94 9.39 5.46
N SER A 359 16.03 10.11 5.15
CA SER A 359 17.32 9.94 5.83
C SER A 359 17.25 10.31 7.31
N SER A 360 16.38 11.24 7.72
CA SER A 360 16.20 11.57 9.14
C SER A 360 15.77 10.37 10.00
N TYR A 361 15.12 9.35 9.40
CA TYR A 361 14.74 8.11 10.08
C TYR A 361 15.91 7.14 10.32
N THR A 362 17.03 7.36 9.62
CA THR A 362 18.26 6.54 9.75
C THR A 362 19.31 7.20 10.63
N VAL A 363 19.10 8.48 10.99
CA VAL A 363 19.91 9.14 12.00
C VAL A 363 19.46 8.57 13.34
N TYR A 364 20.15 7.51 13.78
CA TYR A 364 20.06 7.03 15.15
C TYR A 364 20.35 8.21 16.08
N ASP A 365 19.33 8.68 16.80
CA ASP A 365 19.54 9.41 18.04
C ASP A 365 20.27 8.45 19.00
N PHE A 366 21.61 8.47 18.95
CA PHE A 366 22.43 8.17 20.11
C PHE A 366 22.16 9.30 21.12
N GLN A 367 21.00 9.27 21.78
CA GLN A 367 20.83 10.04 23.01
C GLN A 367 21.53 9.27 24.13
N GLU A 368 22.51 9.98 24.72
CA GLU A 368 23.45 9.58 25.78
C GLU A 368 22.82 9.00 27.05
#